data_AF-A0A7R9WW85-F1
#
_entry.id   AF-A0A7R9WW85-F1
#
_cell.length_a   1.000
_cell.length_b   1.000
_cell.length_c   1.000
_cell.angle_alpha   90.00
_cell.angle_beta   90.00
_cell.angle_gamma   90.00
#
_symmetry.space_group_name_H-M   'P 1'
#
loop_
_entity.id
_entity.type
_entity.pdbx_description
1 polymer ?
#
loop_
_entity_poly.entity_id
_entity_poly.type
_entity_poly.pdbx_seq_one_letter_code
_entity_poly.pdbx_strand_id
1 'polypeptide(L)'
;QVPPPAQHSKVNKLELLRKEIMQFLQQRNYETAFTKALSASTTDMTLFCCSRVNMSEVLCSPSPLLSPPILLCLMQQLGASLATSPKADFTIELNWLQELALAINPADPSIQKHVPGIMQQLIAHVDAKMAQNDPKLRRPLQRLLQMVRGMFLV
;
A
#
# COMPACT_ATOMS: atom_id res chain seq x y z
N GLN A 1 -33.08 -26.73 4.12
CA GLN A 1 -31.71 -26.61 4.67
C GLN A 1 -31.28 -25.16 4.48
N VAL A 2 -31.38 -24.35 5.54
CA VAL A 2 -31.04 -22.92 5.49
C VAL A 2 -29.55 -22.79 5.83
N PRO A 3 -28.70 -22.21 4.97
CA PRO A 3 -27.28 -22.03 5.27
C PRO A 3 -27.07 -21.01 6.40
N PRO A 4 -26.00 -21.15 7.21
CA PRO A 4 -25.80 -20.38 8.43
C PRO A 4 -25.63 -18.86 8.18
N PRO A 5 -26.24 -17.98 9.02
CA PRO A 5 -26.33 -16.53 8.80
C PRO A 5 -25.04 -15.72 9.09
N ALA A 6 -23.90 -16.35 9.37
CA ALA A 6 -22.69 -15.63 9.83
C ALA A 6 -21.81 -15.05 8.69
N GLN A 7 -21.98 -15.49 7.44
CA GLN A 7 -21.11 -15.10 6.31
C GLN A 7 -21.67 -13.95 5.46
N HIS A 8 -22.99 -13.78 5.37
CA HIS A 8 -23.64 -12.73 4.56
C HIS A 8 -23.34 -11.30 5.06
N SER A 9 -23.20 -11.11 6.37
CA SER A 9 -23.00 -9.78 6.96
C SER A 9 -21.63 -9.17 6.67
N LYS A 10 -20.60 -10.01 6.46
CA LYS A 10 -19.24 -9.53 6.13
C LYS A 10 -19.10 -9.23 4.64
N VAL A 11 -19.65 -10.09 3.79
CA VAL A 11 -19.64 -9.91 2.33
C VAL A 11 -20.39 -8.64 1.93
N ASN A 12 -21.57 -8.37 2.52
CA ASN A 12 -22.31 -7.15 2.24
C ASN A 12 -21.56 -5.87 2.65
N LYS A 13 -20.81 -5.91 3.76
CA LYS A 13 -20.02 -4.76 4.21
C LYS A 13 -18.85 -4.47 3.28
N LEU A 14 -18.17 -5.50 2.80
CA LEU A 14 -17.05 -5.32 1.86
C LEU A 14 -17.53 -4.81 0.50
N GLU A 15 -18.66 -5.30 0.00
CA GLU A 15 -19.28 -4.83 -1.23
C GLU A 15 -19.73 -3.36 -1.12
N LEU A 16 -20.33 -2.98 0.01
CA LEU A 16 -20.71 -1.58 0.27
C LEU A 16 -19.47 -0.68 0.31
N LEU A 17 -18.43 -1.11 1.05
CA LEU A 17 -17.17 -0.38 1.14
C LEU A 17 -16.53 -0.19 -0.24
N ARG A 18 -16.52 -1.23 -1.08
CA ARG A 18 -15.99 -1.16 -2.44
C ARG A 18 -16.76 -0.16 -3.30
N LYS A 19 -18.08 -0.10 -3.18
CA LYS A 19 -18.92 0.90 -3.85
C LYS A 19 -18.61 2.31 -3.36
N GLU A 20 -18.52 2.51 -2.05
CA GLU A 20 -18.17 3.81 -1.47
C GLU A 20 -16.80 4.29 -1.95
N ILE A 21 -15.78 3.43 -1.87
CA ILE A 21 -14.42 3.70 -2.38
C ILE A 21 -14.50 4.11 -3.84
N MET A 22 -15.21 3.35 -4.69
CA MET A 22 -15.34 3.69 -6.11
C MET A 22 -15.99 5.06 -6.31
N GLN A 23 -17.00 5.43 -5.53
CA GLN A 23 -17.59 6.77 -5.59
C GLN A 23 -16.57 7.87 -5.22
N PHE A 24 -15.79 7.68 -4.15
CA PHE A 24 -14.75 8.63 -3.77
C PHE A 24 -13.66 8.75 -4.84
N LEU A 25 -13.26 7.64 -5.46
CA LEU A 25 -12.30 7.64 -6.58
C LEU A 25 -12.83 8.42 -7.79
N GLN A 26 -14.12 8.29 -8.13
CA GLN A 26 -14.74 9.08 -9.20
C GLN A 26 -14.80 10.58 -8.89
N GLN A 27 -14.95 10.94 -7.61
CA GLN A 27 -14.93 12.32 -7.13
C GLN A 27 -13.50 12.89 -6.98
N ARG A 28 -12.46 12.14 -7.35
CA ARG A 28 -11.04 12.46 -7.07
C ARG A 28 -10.73 12.67 -5.58
N ASN A 29 -11.58 12.15 -4.69
CA ASN A 29 -11.37 12.19 -3.25
C ASN A 29 -10.55 10.96 -2.82
N TYR A 30 -9.27 10.96 -3.23
CA TYR A 30 -8.36 9.84 -2.97
C TYR A 30 -8.12 9.63 -1.48
N GLU A 31 -7.96 10.70 -0.71
CA GLU A 31 -7.71 10.64 0.72
C GLU A 31 -8.78 9.82 1.46
N THR A 32 -10.06 10.10 1.22
CA THR A 32 -11.15 9.36 1.85
C THR A 32 -11.23 7.92 1.34
N ALA A 33 -11.01 7.71 0.04
CA ALA A 33 -11.00 6.37 -0.57
C ALA A 33 -9.94 5.46 0.05
N PHE A 34 -8.68 5.94 0.12
CA PHE A 34 -7.58 5.20 0.70
C PHE A 34 -7.75 5.02 2.21
N THR A 35 -8.23 6.03 2.94
CA THR A 35 -8.53 5.90 4.37
C THR A 35 -9.54 4.78 4.63
N LYS A 36 -10.62 4.71 3.83
CA LYS A 36 -11.61 3.63 3.91
C LYS A 36 -11.02 2.27 3.58
N ALA A 37 -10.18 2.18 2.54
CA ALA A 37 -9.50 0.94 2.16
C ALA A 37 -8.56 0.44 3.27
N LEU A 38 -7.75 1.34 3.85
CA LEU A 38 -6.81 1.04 4.92
C LEU A 38 -7.53 0.70 6.24
N SER A 39 -8.63 1.37 6.55
CA SER A 39 -9.45 1.08 7.74
C SER A 39 -10.06 -0.32 7.73
N ALA A 40 -10.25 -0.89 6.54
CA ALA A 40 -10.73 -2.26 6.40
C ALA A 40 -9.62 -3.31 6.59
N SER A 41 -8.36 -2.89 6.76
CA SER A 41 -7.16 -3.74 6.91
C SER A 41 -7.04 -4.83 5.85
N THR A 42 -7.64 -4.63 4.68
CA THR A 42 -7.65 -5.60 3.59
C THR A 42 -6.82 -5.07 2.44
N THR A 43 -5.73 -5.78 2.13
CA THR A 43 -4.88 -5.40 1.01
C THR A 43 -5.63 -5.53 -0.32
N ASP A 44 -6.63 -6.39 -0.42
CA ASP A 44 -7.48 -6.53 -1.61
C ASP A 44 -8.14 -5.20 -2.02
N MET A 45 -8.71 -4.46 -1.07
CA MET A 45 -9.30 -3.14 -1.37
C MET A 45 -8.24 -2.07 -1.66
N THR A 46 -7.08 -2.18 -1.01
CA THR A 46 -5.96 -1.27 -1.24
C THR A 46 -5.40 -1.46 -2.66
N LEU A 47 -5.15 -2.71 -3.07
CA LEU A 47 -4.76 -3.10 -4.43
C LEU A 47 -5.82 -2.70 -5.46
N PHE A 48 -7.10 -2.86 -5.14
CA PHE A 48 -8.19 -2.39 -6.00
C PHE A 48 -8.11 -0.87 -6.24
N CYS A 49 -7.86 -0.07 -5.21
CA CYS A 49 -7.62 1.37 -5.37
C CYS A 49 -6.37 1.62 -6.21
N CYS A 50 -5.27 0.94 -5.88
CA CYS A 50 -3.97 1.06 -6.57
C CYS A 50 -4.03 0.73 -8.06
N SER A 51 -4.92 -0.19 -8.47
CA SER A 51 -5.14 -0.54 -9.88
C SER A 51 -6.04 0.46 -10.61
N ARG A 52 -6.90 1.19 -9.89
CA ARG A 52 -7.86 2.16 -10.45
C ARG A 52 -7.34 3.59 -10.47
N VAL A 53 -6.34 3.90 -9.63
CA VAL A 53 -5.79 5.25 -9.45
C VAL A 53 -4.40 5.33 -10.05
N ASN A 54 -4.11 6.46 -10.71
CA ASN A 54 -2.76 6.75 -11.17
C ASN A 54 -1.87 7.20 -10.01
N MET A 55 -0.80 6.44 -9.73
CA MET A 55 0.21 6.78 -8.72
C MET A 55 0.72 8.21 -8.88
N SER A 56 1.06 8.62 -10.10
CA SER A 56 1.55 9.97 -10.33
C SER A 56 0.49 11.04 -10.02
N GLU A 57 -0.80 10.74 -10.08
CA GLU A 57 -1.82 11.73 -9.73
C GLU A 57 -1.94 11.91 -8.22
N VAL A 58 -1.78 10.83 -7.45
CA VAL A 58 -1.87 10.88 -5.97
C VAL A 58 -0.54 11.18 -5.27
N LEU A 59 0.58 10.82 -5.90
CA LEU A 59 1.93 10.91 -5.33
C LEU A 59 2.82 11.99 -5.99
N CYS A 60 2.50 12.48 -7.20
CA CYS A 60 3.39 13.41 -7.92
C CYS A 60 2.97 14.89 -7.80
N SER A 61 3.98 15.74 -7.54
CA SER A 61 4.05 17.22 -7.63
C SER A 61 3.32 18.06 -6.58
N PRO A 62 3.83 19.27 -6.28
CA PRO A 62 4.66 19.63 -5.11
C PRO A 62 4.05 19.35 -3.72
N SER A 63 2.84 18.80 -3.64
CA SER A 63 2.21 18.36 -2.39
C SER A 63 1.35 17.12 -2.67
N PRO A 64 1.65 15.96 -2.06
CA PRO A 64 0.87 14.74 -2.27
C PRO A 64 -0.59 14.98 -1.86
N LEU A 65 -1.53 14.44 -2.65
CA LEU A 65 -2.97 14.50 -2.35
C LEU A 65 -3.35 13.63 -1.14
N LEU A 66 -2.44 12.75 -0.74
CA LEU A 66 -2.60 11.87 0.40
C LEU A 66 -1.77 12.39 1.57
N SER A 67 -2.41 12.44 2.74
CA SER A 67 -1.72 12.77 4.00
C SER A 67 -0.54 11.82 4.28
N PRO A 68 0.57 12.31 4.89
CA PRO A 68 1.71 11.49 5.30
C PRO A 68 1.38 10.18 6.04
N PRO A 69 0.46 10.15 7.03
CA PRO A 69 0.06 8.89 7.68
C PRO A 69 -0.60 7.88 6.74
N ILE A 70 -1.36 8.34 5.74
CA ILE A 70 -2.02 7.47 4.75
C ILE A 70 -0.97 6.85 3.84
N LEU A 71 -0.01 7.64 3.37
CA LEU A 71 1.12 7.15 2.56
C LEU A 71 1.91 6.07 3.31
N LEU A 72 2.19 6.31 4.59
CA LEU A 72 2.93 5.38 5.42
C LEU A 72 2.16 4.07 5.67
N CYS A 73 0.86 4.17 5.97
CA CYS A 73 0.01 3.00 6.17
C CYS A 73 -0.17 2.21 4.86
N LEU A 74 -0.29 2.89 3.72
CA LEU A 74 -0.32 2.28 2.40
C LEU A 74 0.97 1.49 2.11
N MET A 75 2.13 2.09 2.41
CA MET A 75 3.42 1.41 2.26
C MET A 75 3.53 0.17 3.16
N GLN A 76 3.04 0.25 4.40
CA GLN A 76 2.99 -0.90 5.31
C GLN A 76 2.11 -2.02 4.76
N GLN A 77 0.89 -1.70 4.34
CA GLN A 77 -0.10 -2.66 3.83
C GLN A 77 0.40 -3.35 2.55
N LEU A 78 0.96 -2.58 1.61
CA LEU A 78 1.55 -3.11 0.38
C LEU A 78 2.82 -3.92 0.65
N GLY A 79 3.66 -3.48 1.60
CA GLY A 79 4.86 -4.23 2.00
C GLY A 79 4.52 -5.60 2.55
N ALA A 80 3.53 -5.68 3.43
CA ALA A 80 3.07 -6.95 4.00
C ALA A 80 2.47 -7.88 2.93
N SER A 81 1.71 -7.30 2.00
CA SER A 81 1.14 -8.05 0.87
C SER A 81 2.22 -8.53 -0.08
N LEU A 82 3.24 -7.73 -0.40
CA LEU A 82 4.35 -8.09 -1.30
C LEU A 82 5.01 -9.43 -0.91
N ALA A 83 5.12 -9.72 0.39
CA ALA A 83 5.69 -10.96 0.91
C ALA A 83 4.87 -12.20 0.48
N THR A 84 3.54 -12.10 0.47
CA THR A 84 2.60 -13.21 0.22
C THR A 84 1.93 -13.15 -1.15
N SER A 85 2.05 -12.02 -1.85
CA SER A 85 1.30 -11.71 -3.06
C SER A 85 1.78 -12.51 -4.28
N PRO A 86 0.86 -12.96 -5.15
CA PRO A 86 1.18 -13.67 -6.38
C PRO A 86 1.93 -12.75 -7.36
N LYS A 87 2.62 -13.38 -8.33
CA LYS A 87 3.53 -12.68 -9.27
C LYS A 87 2.84 -11.60 -10.13
N ALA A 88 1.53 -11.67 -10.33
CA ALA A 88 0.77 -10.73 -11.15
C ALA A 88 0.67 -9.34 -10.48
N ASP A 89 0.31 -9.31 -9.20
CA ASP A 89 0.11 -8.07 -8.44
C ASP A 89 1.43 -7.45 -7.95
N PHE A 90 2.48 -8.28 -7.87
CA PHE A 90 3.82 -7.87 -7.45
C PHE A 90 4.34 -6.60 -8.17
N THR A 91 4.12 -6.50 -9.48
CA THR A 91 4.63 -5.36 -10.26
C THR A 91 3.95 -4.06 -9.85
N ILE A 92 2.65 -4.11 -9.56
CA ILE A 92 1.87 -2.95 -9.10
C ILE A 92 2.34 -2.56 -7.71
N GLU A 93 2.37 -3.52 -6.77
CA GLU A 93 2.81 -3.28 -5.39
C GLU A 93 4.21 -2.68 -5.32
N LEU A 94 5.15 -3.24 -6.07
CA LEU A 94 6.52 -2.75 -6.12
C LEU A 94 6.60 -1.34 -6.70
N ASN A 95 5.85 -1.03 -7.76
CA ASN A 95 5.85 0.32 -8.32
C ASN A 95 5.29 1.33 -7.32
N TRP A 96 4.18 0.98 -6.65
CA TRP A 96 3.61 1.80 -5.57
C TRP A 96 4.60 1.99 -4.42
N LEU A 97 5.28 0.94 -3.96
CA LEU A 97 6.26 1.03 -2.88
C LEU A 97 7.45 1.93 -3.24
N GLN A 98 7.91 1.91 -4.49
CA GLN A 98 8.99 2.79 -4.95
C GLN A 98 8.53 4.26 -4.97
N GLU A 99 7.35 4.54 -5.52
CA GLU A 99 6.82 5.91 -5.56
C GLU A 99 6.53 6.45 -4.14
N LEU A 100 6.02 5.59 -3.24
CA LEU A 100 5.80 5.93 -1.85
C LEU A 100 7.10 6.27 -1.13
N ALA A 101 8.19 5.52 -1.39
CA ALA A 101 9.50 5.82 -0.81
C ALA A 101 10.03 7.21 -1.25
N LEU A 102 9.65 7.69 -2.44
CA LEU A 102 10.01 9.02 -2.93
C LEU A 102 9.09 10.12 -2.39
N ALA A 103 7.80 9.81 -2.17
CA ALA A 103 6.80 10.76 -1.71
C ALA A 103 6.81 10.96 -0.18
N ILE A 104 7.18 9.93 0.59
CA ILE A 104 7.20 9.98 2.06
C ILE A 104 8.38 10.82 2.54
N ASN A 105 8.09 11.84 3.34
CA ASN A 105 9.10 12.60 4.06
C ASN A 105 9.33 12.00 5.46
N PRO A 106 10.47 11.36 5.75
CA PRO A 106 10.75 10.79 7.07
C PRO A 106 10.88 11.83 8.19
N ALA A 107 11.14 13.10 7.83
CA ALA A 107 11.20 14.22 8.78
C ALA A 107 9.82 14.79 9.17
N ASP A 108 8.73 14.28 8.58
CA ASP A 108 7.38 14.76 8.90
C ASP A 108 6.98 14.38 10.34
N PRO A 109 6.61 15.35 11.20
CA PRO A 109 6.34 15.12 12.61
C PRO A 109 5.15 14.18 12.87
N SER A 110 4.24 14.04 11.91
CA SER A 110 3.06 13.18 12.03
C SER A 110 3.42 11.70 11.93
N ILE A 111 4.49 11.37 11.18
CA ILE A 111 4.88 9.99 10.88
C ILE A 111 6.28 9.59 11.33
N GLN A 112 7.15 10.54 11.68
CA GLN A 112 8.56 10.32 12.03
C GLN A 112 8.76 9.18 13.05
N LYS A 113 7.88 9.06 14.05
CA LYS A 113 7.95 8.00 15.08
C LYS A 113 7.63 6.60 14.55
N HIS A 114 6.82 6.50 13.49
CA HIS A 114 6.34 5.25 12.92
C HIS A 114 7.18 4.78 11.73
N VAL A 115 7.76 5.73 10.99
CA VAL A 115 8.65 5.48 9.84
C VAL A 115 9.68 4.38 10.11
N PRO A 116 10.52 4.43 11.16
CA PRO A 116 11.58 3.43 11.34
C PRO A 116 11.02 2.02 11.52
N GLY A 117 9.91 1.86 12.25
CA GLY A 117 9.26 0.56 12.43
C GLY A 117 8.70 0.01 11.13
N ILE A 118 8.01 0.84 10.35
CA ILE A 118 7.38 0.43 9.09
C ILE A 118 8.41 0.11 8.03
N MET A 119 9.49 0.88 7.94
CA MET A 119 10.57 0.62 7.00
C MET A 119 11.34 -0.66 7.34
N GLN A 120 11.57 -0.95 8.62
CA GLN A 120 12.14 -2.24 9.04
C GLN A 120 11.23 -3.41 8.66
N GLN A 121 9.92 -3.28 8.86
CA GLN A 121 8.95 -4.30 8.44
C GLN A 121 8.98 -4.51 6.91
N LEU A 122 9.03 -3.42 6.14
CA LEU A 122 9.13 -3.51 4.68
C LEU A 122 10.42 -4.21 4.24
N ILE A 123 11.57 -3.91 4.87
CA ILE A 123 12.84 -4.59 4.62
C ILE A 123 12.69 -6.09 4.86
N ALA A 124 12.08 -6.50 5.98
CA ALA A 124 11.85 -7.90 6.29
C ALA A 124 10.95 -8.60 5.26
N HIS A 125 9.87 -7.94 4.80
CA HIS A 125 8.99 -8.47 3.77
C HIS A 125 9.68 -8.62 2.41
N VAL A 126 10.47 -7.62 2.02
CA VAL A 126 11.27 -7.63 0.79
C VAL A 126 12.32 -8.74 0.85
N ASP A 127 12.99 -8.93 1.99
CA ASP A 127 13.96 -10.00 2.19
C ASP A 127 13.31 -11.39 2.11
N ALA A 128 12.17 -11.58 2.78
CA ALA A 128 11.37 -12.80 2.69
C ALA A 128 10.95 -13.11 1.25
N LYS A 129 10.61 -12.08 0.46
CA LYS A 129 10.28 -12.24 -0.97
C LYS A 129 11.51 -12.57 -1.81
N MET A 130 12.67 -11.96 -1.52
CA MET A 130 13.94 -12.29 -2.17
C MET A 130 14.39 -13.73 -1.90
N ALA A 131 14.09 -14.26 -0.70
CA ALA A 131 14.37 -15.64 -0.33
C ALA A 131 13.56 -16.67 -1.17
N GLN A 132 12.46 -16.27 -1.80
CA GLN A 132 11.70 -17.12 -2.75
C GLN A 132 12.45 -17.36 -4.08
N ASN A 133 13.66 -16.79 -4.24
CA ASN A 133 14.62 -17.03 -5.33
C ASN A 133 14.08 -16.80 -6.74
N ASP A 134 13.19 -15.81 -6.95
CA ASP A 134 12.79 -15.38 -8.30
C ASP A 134 13.84 -14.37 -8.86
N PRO A 135 14.66 -14.77 -9.85
CA PRO A 135 15.75 -13.92 -10.33
C PRO A 135 15.26 -12.66 -11.04
N LYS A 136 14.01 -12.66 -11.54
CA LYS A 136 13.42 -11.49 -12.22
C LYS A 136 13.00 -10.42 -11.23
N LEU A 137 12.62 -10.80 -10.01
CA LEU A 137 12.16 -9.89 -8.96
C LEU A 137 13.31 -9.36 -8.10
N ARG A 138 14.43 -10.08 -8.04
CA ARG A 138 15.59 -9.74 -7.21
C ARG A 138 16.14 -8.33 -7.47
N ARG A 139 16.38 -7.96 -8.73
CA ARG A 139 16.87 -6.61 -9.09
C ARG A 139 15.90 -5.49 -8.68
N PRO A 140 14.60 -5.57 -9.00
CA PRO A 140 13.61 -4.60 -8.52
C PRO A 140 13.54 -4.50 -6.99
N LEU A 141 13.53 -5.64 -6.27
CA LEU A 141 13.49 -5.67 -4.81
C LEU A 141 14.73 -5.01 -4.18
N GLN A 142 15.91 -5.27 -4.72
CA GLN A 142 17.14 -4.62 -4.26
C GLN A 142 17.11 -3.11 -4.45
N ARG A 143 16.55 -2.62 -5.57
CA ARG A 143 16.39 -1.17 -5.78
C ARG A 143 15.47 -0.54 -4.74
N LEU A 144 14.31 -1.15 -4.49
CA LEU A 144 13.40 -0.69 -3.44
C LEU A 144 14.09 -0.65 -2.07
N LEU A 145 14.81 -1.72 -1.72
CA LEU A 145 15.56 -1.80 -0.46
C LEU A 145 16.59 -0.67 -0.33
N GLN A 146 17.27 -0.31 -1.43
CA GLN A 146 18.24 0.78 -1.45
C GLN A 146 17.58 2.15 -1.25
N MET A 147 16.41 2.39 -1.86
CA MET A 147 15.62 3.61 -1.65
C MET A 147 15.19 3.73 -0.18
N VAL A 148 14.61 2.66 0.37
CA VAL A 148 14.17 2.62 1.77
C VAL A 148 15.32 2.86 2.74
N ARG A 149 16.49 2.25 2.49
CA ARG A 149 17.71 2.50 3.28
C ARG A 149 18.20 3.94 3.17
N GLY A 150 18.08 4.55 2.00
CA GLY A 150 18.40 5.97 1.80
C GLY A 150 17.58 6.90 2.68
N MET A 151 16.30 6.58 2.90
CA MET A 151 15.41 7.36 3.77
C MET A 151 15.83 7.37 5.25
N PHE A 152 16.61 6.38 5.71
CA PHE A 152 17.15 6.35 7.06
C PHE A 152 18.44 7.17 7.23
N LEU A 153 19.08 7.57 6.13
CA LEU A 153 20.36 8.28 6.14
C LEU A 153 20.20 9.80 6.02
N VAL A 154 18.99 10.28 5.73
CA VAL A 154 18.61 11.69 5.67
C VAL A 154 18.07 12.13 7.03
#